data_AF-A0A2W4UTM7-F1
#
_entry.id   AF-A0A2W4UTM7-F1
#
_cell.length_a   1.000
_cell.length_b   1.000
_cell.length_c   1.000
_cell.angle_alpha   90.00
_cell.angle_beta   90.00
_cell.angle_gamma   90.00
#
_symmetry.space_group_name_H-M   'P 1'
#
loop_
_entity.id
_entity.type
_entity.pdbx_description
1 polymer ?
#
loop_
_entity_poly.entity_id
_entity_poly.type
_entity_poly.pdbx_seq_one_letter_code
_entity_poly.pdbx_strand_id
1 'polypeptide(L)' 'MSHSHPTDLDKTKVSPAKESLRKEQREQRETVAEHGEDALLNKALEGTFPASDPISVQTPIKPGSSDSEPDPADKRD' A
#
# COMPACT_ATOMS: atom_id res chain seq x y z
N MET A 1 -21.62 -32.58 34.43
CA MET A 1 -20.85 -31.83 33.42
C MET A 1 -21.87 -31.24 32.45
N SER A 2 -22.14 -29.94 32.57
CA SER A 2 -23.19 -29.26 31.82
C SER A 2 -22.68 -28.92 30.42
N HIS A 3 -23.15 -29.63 29.39
CA HIS A 3 -22.84 -29.29 28.01
C HIS A 3 -23.83 -28.23 27.50
N SER A 4 -23.39 -26.98 27.51
CA SER A 4 -24.06 -25.87 26.83
C SER A 4 -24.05 -26.11 25.32
N HIS A 5 -25.24 -26.33 24.75
CA HIS A 5 -25.41 -26.43 23.31
C HIS A 5 -25.43 -25.01 22.71
N PRO A 6 -24.57 -24.69 21.73
CA PRO A 6 -24.60 -23.38 21.08
C PRO A 6 -25.89 -23.24 20.27
N THR A 7 -26.66 -22.19 20.56
CA THR A 7 -27.91 -21.85 19.85
C THR A 7 -27.62 -21.37 18.42
N ASP A 8 -28.47 -21.71 17.45
CA ASP A 8 -28.29 -21.36 16.02
C ASP A 8 -28.17 -19.84 15.73
N LEU A 9 -28.56 -18.97 16.67
CA LEU A 9 -28.34 -17.52 16.61
C LEU A 9 -26.85 -17.10 16.62
N ASP A 10 -25.93 -17.94 17.08
CA ASP A 10 -24.50 -17.59 17.09
C ASP A 10 -23.79 -17.91 15.76
N LYS A 11 -24.34 -18.80 14.92
CA LYS A 11 -23.79 -19.14 13.59
C LYS A 11 -23.87 -17.96 12.61
N THR A 12 -24.86 -17.08 12.78
CA THR A 12 -25.06 -15.88 11.93
C THR A 12 -24.25 -14.66 12.39
N LYS A 13 -23.62 -14.71 13.57
CA LYS A 13 -22.80 -13.61 14.11
C LYS A 13 -21.37 -13.57 13.58
N VAL A 14 -20.93 -14.63 12.92
CA VAL A 14 -19.60 -14.71 12.31
C VAL A 14 -19.70 -14.10 10.91
N SER A 15 -19.66 -12.77 10.87
CA SER A 15 -19.62 -12.07 9.59
C SER A 15 -18.26 -12.32 8.91
N PRO A 16 -18.21 -12.40 7.57
CA PRO A 16 -16.96 -12.53 6.83
C PRO A 16 -15.92 -11.47 7.23
N ALA A 17 -16.37 -10.24 7.49
CA ALA A 17 -15.51 -9.14 7.97
C ALA A 17 -14.83 -9.46 9.32
N LYS A 18 -15.51 -10.14 10.25
CA LYS A 18 -14.92 -10.54 11.54
C LYS A 18 -13.90 -11.67 11.38
N GLU A 19 -14.06 -12.54 10.40
CA GLU A 19 -13.06 -13.57 10.10
C GLU A 19 -11.81 -12.96 9.49
N SER A 20 -11.98 -12.06 8.52
CA SER A 20 -10.87 -11.30 7.93
C SER A 20 -10.09 -10.50 8.98
N LEU A 21 -10.79 -9.79 9.88
CA LEU A 21 -10.15 -9.03 10.96
C LEU A 21 -9.33 -9.94 11.90
N ARG A 22 -9.86 -11.11 12.25
CA ARG A 22 -9.12 -12.07 13.09
C ARG A 22 -7.89 -12.61 12.40
N LYS A 23 -7.98 -12.88 11.09
CA LYS A 23 -6.85 -13.35 10.29
C LYS A 23 -5.74 -12.30 10.26
N GLU A 24 -6.09 -11.05 9.97
CA GLU A 24 -5.13 -9.94 9.93
C GLU A 24 -4.47 -9.71 11.31
N GLN A 25 -5.26 -9.70 12.39
CA GLN A 25 -4.72 -9.55 13.74
C GLN A 25 -3.78 -10.70 14.13
N ARG A 26 -4.05 -11.93 13.67
CA ARG A 26 -3.16 -13.06 13.90
C ARG A 26 -1.85 -12.88 13.17
N GLU A 27 -1.90 -12.53 11.88
CA GLU A 27 -0.69 -12.26 11.08
C GLU A 27 0.15 -11.15 11.70
N GLN A 28 -0.46 -10.06 12.19
CA GLN A 28 0.26 -9.00 12.90
C GLN A 28 0.98 -9.52 14.15
N ARG A 29 0.34 -10.39 14.95
CA ARG A 29 0.96 -10.98 16.15
C ARG A 29 2.09 -11.93 15.80
N GLU A 30 1.93 -12.75 14.75
CA GLU A 30 2.97 -13.64 14.24
C GLU A 30 4.19 -12.82 13.79
N THR A 31 3.97 -11.73 13.04
CA THR A 31 5.07 -10.85 12.62
C THR A 31 5.83 -10.22 13.78
N VAL A 32 5.14 -9.80 14.85
CA VAL A 32 5.79 -9.25 16.06
C VAL A 32 6.55 -10.35 16.81
N ALA A 33 5.99 -11.57 16.89
CA ALA A 33 6.64 -12.69 17.55
C ALA A 33 7.93 -13.14 16.83
N GLU A 34 7.95 -13.08 15.49
CA GLU A 34 9.11 -13.50 14.68
C GLU A 34 10.17 -12.42 14.52
N HIS A 35 9.77 -11.14 14.41
CA HIS A 35 10.65 -10.04 14.02
C HIS A 35 10.79 -8.92 15.08
N GLY A 36 10.15 -9.07 16.24
CA GLY A 36 10.21 -8.10 17.35
C GLY A 36 9.21 -6.95 17.23
N GLU A 37 9.25 -6.02 18.19
CA GLU A 37 8.25 -4.94 18.30
C GLU A 37 8.24 -3.98 17.10
N ASP A 38 9.39 -3.78 16.47
CA ASP A 38 9.56 -2.89 15.31
C ASP A 38 9.12 -3.51 13.98
N ALA A 39 8.70 -4.79 13.97
CA ALA A 39 8.31 -5.51 12.76
C ALA A 39 7.15 -4.85 12.01
N LEU A 40 6.13 -4.40 12.76
CA LEU A 40 4.97 -3.73 12.20
C LEU A 40 5.33 -2.33 11.65
N LEU A 41 6.26 -1.64 12.32
CA LEU A 41 6.76 -0.34 11.87
C LEU A 41 7.51 -0.49 10.55
N ASN A 42 8.43 -1.44 10.45
CA ASN A 42 9.17 -1.69 9.21
C ASN A 42 8.24 -2.09 8.06
N LYS A 43 7.29 -2.99 8.31
CA LYS A 43 6.28 -3.39 7.31
C LYS A 43 5.42 -2.20 6.84
N ALA A 44 5.06 -1.30 7.75
CA ALA A 44 4.32 -0.09 7.40
C ALA A 44 5.17 0.89 6.57
N LEU A 45 6.47 1.01 6.87
CA LEU A 45 7.39 1.84 6.09
C LEU A 45 7.58 1.29 4.67
N GLU A 46 7.74 -0.02 4.50
CA GLU A 46 7.84 -0.67 3.19
C GLU A 46 6.59 -0.45 2.32
N GLY A 47 5.40 -0.37 2.94
CA GLY A 47 4.13 -0.15 2.24
C GLY A 47 3.79 1.31 1.93
N THR A 48 4.42 2.27 2.60
CA THR A 48 4.11 3.72 2.48
C THR A 48 5.08 4.47 1.58
N PHE A 49 6.20 3.86 1.23
CA PHE A 49 7.16 4.40 0.28
C PHE A 49 7.38 3.38 -0.84
N PRO A 50 6.67 3.49 -1.98
CA PRO A 50 7.10 2.77 -3.17
C PRO A 50 8.59 3.06 -3.35
N ALA A 51 9.41 2.01 -3.36
CA ALA A 51 10.86 2.12 -3.35
C ALA A 51 11.30 3.16 -4.39
N SER A 52 11.71 4.34 -3.92
CA SER A 52 11.99 5.55 -4.71
C SER A 52 10.83 6.02 -5.60
N ASP A 53 10.41 7.29 -5.43
CA ASP A 53 9.73 8.01 -6.49
C ASP A 53 10.46 7.75 -7.83
N PRO A 54 9.73 7.62 -8.96
CA PRO A 54 10.36 7.33 -10.25
C PRO A 54 11.53 8.29 -10.48
N ILE A 55 12.67 7.73 -10.93
CA ILE A 55 13.84 8.53 -11.30
C ILE A 55 13.39 9.58 -12.31
N SER A 56 13.42 10.85 -11.92
CA SER A 56 13.10 11.95 -12.83
C SER A 56 14.20 12.03 -13.87
N VAL A 57 13.83 11.86 -15.14
CA VAL A 57 14.76 11.96 -16.26
C VAL A 57 15.15 13.43 -16.40
N GLN A 58 16.36 13.78 -16.00
CA GLN A 58 16.93 15.11 -16.26
C GLN A 58 17.37 15.19 -17.72
N THR A 59 16.67 16.01 -18.50
CA THR A 59 17.14 16.41 -19.83
C THR A 59 18.19 17.51 -19.67
N PRO A 60 19.41 17.35 -20.22
CA PRO A 60 20.41 18.42 -20.21
C PRO A 60 19.85 19.66 -20.90
N ILE A 61 19.57 20.72 -20.12
CA ILE A 61 19.23 22.02 -20.67
C ILE A 61 20.51 22.69 -21.16
N LYS A 62 20.53 23.05 -22.44
CA LYS A 62 21.60 23.87 -22.98
C LYS A 62 21.40 25.28 -22.42
N PRO A 63 22.43 25.95 -21.88
CA PRO A 63 22.31 27.34 -21.47
C PRO A 63 21.77 28.18 -22.64
N GLY A 64 20.58 28.77 -22.46
CA GLY A 64 19.89 29.58 -23.48
C GLY A 64 18.82 28.88 -24.33
N SER A 65 18.48 27.60 -24.09
CA SER A 65 17.31 26.98 -24.74
C SER A 65 16.03 27.28 -23.96
N SER A 66 15.09 28.03 -24.56
CA SER A 66 13.71 28.09 -24.10
C SER A 66 12.98 26.84 -24.57
N ASP A 67 12.31 26.12 -23.67
CA ASP A 67 11.41 24.99 -23.97
C ASP A 67 10.08 25.46 -24.61
N SER A 68 10.16 26.44 -25.50
CA SER A 68 9.05 26.83 -26.36
C SER A 68 9.04 25.87 -27.55
N GLU A 69 8.04 24.99 -27.59
CA GLU A 69 7.65 24.26 -28.80
C GLU A 69 7.79 25.18 -30.02
N PRO A 70 8.50 24.76 -31.09
CA PRO A 70 8.54 25.54 -32.30
C PRO A 70 7.14 25.54 -32.92
N ASP A 71 6.52 26.72 -32.95
CA ASP A 71 5.28 26.96 -33.70
C ASP A 71 5.40 26.34 -35.10
N PRO A 72 4.42 25.54 -35.55
CA PRO A 72 4.49 24.88 -36.84
C PRO A 72 4.45 25.92 -37.95
N ALA A 73 5.63 26.16 -38.52
CA ALA A 73 5.88 26.62 -39.88
C ALA A 73 5.15 27.90 -40.31
N ASP A 74 5.91 28.99 -40.31
CA ASP A 74 5.86 30.07 -41.31
C ASP A 74 5.88 29.45 -42.73
N LYS A 75 4.73 29.01 -43.23
CA LYS A 75 4.52 28.71 -44.65
C LYS A 75 4.15 30.01 -45.34
N ARG A 76 5.16 30.73 -45.82
CA ARG A 76 4.98 31.79 -46.81
C ARG A 76 5.26 31.22 -48.20
N ASP A 77 4.19 31.07 -48.97
CA ASP A 77 4.20 30.96 -50.44
C ASP A 77 4.58 32.31 -51.08
#